data_AF-A0A2V5QJI2-F1
#
_entry.id   AF-A0A2V5QJI2-F1
#
_cell.length_a   1.000
_cell.length_b   1.000
_cell.length_c   1.000
_cell.angle_alpha   90.00
_cell.angle_beta   90.00
_cell.angle_gamma   90.00
#
_symmetry.space_group_name_H-M   'P 1'
#
loop_
_entity.id
_entity.type
_entity.pdbx_description
1 polymer ?
#
loop_
_entity_poly.entity_id
_entity_poly.type
_entity_poly.pdbx_seq_one_letter_code
_entity_poly.pdbx_strand_id
1 'polypeptide(L)'
;MLDELGFKFVPKQWTIFFAQKNKLSVAVYEKGPKVLVQGKGIEEFVQFELEPKILGEAKLGYEEVHSPEMFQPHFGIDESGKGDFFGPL
;
A
#
# COMPACT_ATOMS: atom_id res chain seq x y z
N MET A 1 -1.48 16.48 10.86
CA MET A 1 -2.26 15.32 10.40
C MET A 1 -2.21 14.13 11.36
N LEU A 2 -1.16 13.28 11.37
CA LEU A 2 -1.20 12.04 12.20
C LEU A 2 -1.35 12.29 13.71
N ASP A 3 -0.71 13.35 14.21
CA ASP A 3 -0.85 13.80 15.60
C ASP A 3 -2.29 14.25 15.92
N GLU A 4 -2.90 15.04 15.03
CA GLU A 4 -4.30 15.48 15.14
C GLU A 4 -5.30 14.31 15.08
N LEU A 5 -4.94 13.25 14.36
CA LEU A 5 -5.71 12.00 14.32
C LEU A 5 -5.48 11.13 15.56
N GLY A 6 -4.62 11.54 16.50
CA GLY A 6 -4.34 10.84 17.75
C GLY A 6 -3.42 9.62 17.58
N PHE A 7 -2.57 9.59 16.55
CA PHE A 7 -1.53 8.58 16.46
C PHE A 7 -0.40 8.89 17.45
N LYS A 8 0.11 7.84 18.09
CA LYS A 8 1.27 7.94 18.97
C LYS A 8 2.53 7.65 18.16
N PHE A 9 3.47 8.58 18.19
CA PHE A 9 4.79 8.40 17.59
C PHE A 9 5.65 7.52 18.49
N VAL A 10 6.26 6.49 17.90
CA VAL A 10 7.13 5.56 18.61
C VAL A 10 8.41 5.39 17.79
N PRO A 11 9.61 5.41 18.42
CA PRO A 11 10.85 5.18 17.70
C PRO A 11 10.85 3.80 17.02
N LYS A 12 11.20 3.77 15.74
CA LYS A 12 11.39 2.54 14.97
C LYS A 12 12.58 2.68 14.05
N GLN A 13 13.43 1.66 14.03
CA GLN A 13 14.65 1.68 13.21
C GLN A 13 14.30 1.86 11.73
N TRP A 14 15.17 2.58 11.01
CA TRP A 14 15.09 2.82 9.56
C TRP A 14 13.89 3.66 9.11
N THR A 15 13.18 4.28 10.05
CA THR A 15 12.03 5.15 9.77
C THR A 15 12.38 6.60 10.04
N ILE A 16 11.94 7.49 9.15
CA ILE A 16 11.88 8.93 9.41
C ILE A 16 10.92 9.17 10.56
N PHE A 17 9.76 8.51 10.51
CA PHE A 17 8.86 8.39 11.65
C PHE A 17 8.01 7.13 11.56
N PHE A 18 7.58 6.68 12.74
CA PHE A 18 6.59 5.62 12.90
C PHE A 18 5.52 6.09 13.88
N ALA A 19 4.27 5.87 13.51
CA ALA A 19 3.11 6.32 14.24
C ALA A 19 2.07 5.18 14.31
N GLN A 20 1.44 4.99 15.47
CA GLN A 20 0.43 3.95 15.66
C GLN A 20 -0.81 4.45 16.41
N LYS A 21 -1.98 3.95 16.02
CA LYS A 21 -3.26 4.19 16.68
C LYS A 21 -4.07 2.90 16.62
N ASN A 22 -4.54 2.40 17.76
CA ASN A 22 -5.28 1.14 17.85
C ASN A 22 -4.52 -0.01 17.16
N LYS A 23 -5.12 -0.64 16.15
CA LYS A 23 -4.53 -1.71 15.34
C LYS A 23 -4.05 -1.22 13.98
N LEU A 24 -3.78 0.08 13.82
CA LEU A 24 -3.30 0.70 12.58
C LEU A 24 -1.94 1.38 12.82
N SER A 25 -1.04 1.24 11.86
CA SER A 25 0.31 1.82 11.92
C SER A 25 0.70 2.43 10.58
N VAL A 26 1.48 3.52 10.66
CA VAL A 26 2.06 4.22 9.51
C VAL A 26 3.55 4.32 9.73
N ALA A 27 4.33 3.78 8.81
CA ALA A 27 5.79 3.85 8.80
C ALA A 27 6.26 4.59 7.55
N VAL A 28 7.07 5.63 7.73
CA VAL A 28 7.76 6.31 6.62
C VAL A 28 9.24 5.97 6.71
N TYR A 29 9.75 5.26 5.72
CA TYR A 29 11.12 4.75 5.73
C TYR A 29 12.12 5.79 5.21
N GLU A 30 13.34 5.75 5.73
CA GLU A 30 14.44 6.62 5.29
C GLU A 30 14.87 6.29 3.86
N LYS A 31 14.81 5.00 3.49
CA LYS A 31 15.24 4.52 2.17
C LYS A 31 14.07 4.49 1.18
N GLY A 32 14.10 5.45 0.26
CA GLY A 32 13.13 5.60 -0.82
C GLY A 32 11.83 6.28 -0.38
N PRO A 33 11.03 6.81 -1.32
CA PRO A 33 9.72 7.37 -1.01
C PRO A 33 8.73 6.23 -0.71
N LYS A 34 8.86 5.60 0.46
CA LYS A 34 8.00 4.48 0.87
C LYS A 34 7.26 4.80 2.16
N VAL A 35 5.94 4.89 2.03
CA VAL A 35 4.99 4.87 3.14
C VAL A 35 4.39 3.48 3.23
N LEU A 36 4.43 2.87 4.42
CA LEU A 36 3.81 1.59 4.70
C LEU A 36 2.68 1.81 5.72
N VAL A 37 1.45 1.54 5.30
CA VAL A 37 0.28 1.53 6.19
C VAL A 37 -0.13 0.10 6.44
N GLN A 38 -0.26 -0.30 7.71
CA GLN A 38 -0.52 -1.68 8.11
C GLN A 38 -1.49 -1.79 9.27
N GLY A 39 -2.34 -2.82 9.23
CA GLY A 39 -3.24 -3.20 10.31
C GLY A 39 -4.73 -3.14 9.95
N LYS A 40 -5.59 -3.09 10.97
CA LYS A 40 -7.05 -3.01 10.78
C LYS A 40 -7.47 -1.54 10.63
N GLY A 41 -8.32 -1.27 9.63
CA GLY A 41 -8.77 0.09 9.30
C GLY A 41 -7.92 0.79 8.24
N ILE A 42 -7.10 0.04 7.48
CA ILE A 42 -6.33 0.60 6.36
C ILE A 42 -7.26 1.24 5.33
N GLU A 43 -8.35 0.56 4.96
CA GLU A 43 -9.27 1.04 3.92
C GLU A 43 -9.86 2.41 4.25
N GLU A 44 -10.45 2.57 5.44
CA GLU A 44 -10.94 3.88 5.90
C GLU A 44 -9.82 4.93 5.95
N PHE A 45 -8.63 4.57 6.43
CA PHE A 45 -7.52 5.51 6.48
C PHE A 45 -7.07 5.95 5.07
N VAL A 46 -7.06 5.03 4.10
CA VAL A 46 -6.74 5.37 2.71
C VAL A 46 -7.82 6.30 2.15
N GLN A 47 -9.09 5.90 2.24
CA GLN A 47 -10.22 6.62 1.64
C GLN A 47 -10.48 7.99 2.26
N PHE A 48 -10.27 8.17 3.57
CA PHE A 48 -10.64 9.40 4.28
C PHE A 48 -9.45 10.27 4.69
N GLU A 49 -8.23 9.71 4.73
CA GLU A 49 -7.03 10.47 5.11
C GLU A 49 -6.04 10.58 3.96
N LEU A 50 -5.59 9.48 3.36
CA LEU A 50 -4.55 9.54 2.33
C LEU A 50 -5.04 10.10 1.00
N GLU A 51 -6.11 9.52 0.45
CA GLU A 51 -6.66 9.89 -0.85
C GLU A 51 -7.08 11.37 -0.89
N PRO A 52 -7.95 11.88 -0.01
CA PRO A 52 -8.42 13.25 -0.10
C PRO A 52 -7.39 14.29 0.37
N LYS A 53 -6.52 13.98 1.34
CA LYS A 53 -5.63 14.99 1.95
C LYS A 53 -4.21 14.99 1.38
N ILE A 54 -3.76 13.89 0.77
CA ILE A 54 -2.39 13.73 0.27
C ILE A 54 -2.35 13.41 -1.23
N LEU A 55 -3.04 12.36 -1.67
CA LEU A 55 -2.94 11.88 -3.05
C LEU A 55 -3.80 12.72 -4.03
N GLY A 56 -4.90 13.28 -3.56
CA GLY A 56 -5.84 14.09 -4.35
C GLY A 56 -6.71 13.29 -5.32
N GLU A 57 -6.71 11.96 -5.21
CA GLU A 57 -7.44 11.04 -6.10
C GLU A 57 -7.98 9.85 -5.31
N ALA A 58 -9.20 9.42 -5.63
CA ALA A 58 -9.81 8.20 -5.09
C ALA A 58 -9.53 7.04 -6.05
N LYS A 59 -8.71 6.08 -5.63
CA LYS A 59 -8.29 4.94 -6.47
C LYS A 59 -8.71 3.61 -5.88
N LEU A 60 -8.61 3.44 -4.56
CA LEU A 60 -8.90 2.18 -3.89
C LEU A 60 -10.39 1.83 -4.02
N GLY A 61 -10.70 0.69 -4.65
CA GLY A 61 -12.08 0.24 -4.86
C GLY A 61 -12.75 0.86 -6.10
N TYR A 62 -12.04 1.70 -6.86
CA TYR A 62 -12.52 2.32 -8.11
C TYR A 62 -11.80 1.75 -9.35
N GLU A 63 -11.21 0.56 -9.24
CA GLU A 63 -10.43 -0.07 -10.30
C GLU A 63 -11.24 -0.31 -11.57
N GLU A 64 -12.53 -0.64 -11.46
CA GLU A 64 -13.41 -0.80 -12.63
C GLU A 64 -13.62 0.51 -13.39
N VAL A 65 -13.57 1.65 -12.70
CA VAL A 65 -13.76 2.98 -13.30
C VAL A 65 -12.45 3.49 -13.89
N HIS A 66 -11.34 3.32 -13.16
CA HIS A 66 -10.04 3.88 -13.54
C HIS A 66 -9.18 2.95 -14.41
N SER A 67 -9.48 1.65 -14.41
CA SER A 67 -8.74 0.61 -15.14
C SER A 67 -9.68 -0.50 -15.65
N PRO A 68 -10.72 -0.14 -16.44
CA PRO A 68 -11.71 -1.09 -16.96
C PRO A 68 -11.09 -2.24 -17.78
N GLU A 69 -9.91 -2.03 -18.36
CA GLU A 69 -9.14 -3.04 -19.08
C GLU A 69 -8.76 -4.24 -18.22
N MET A 70 -8.59 -4.08 -16.91
CA MET A 70 -8.30 -5.20 -16.00
C MET A 70 -9.45 -6.20 -15.89
N PHE A 71 -10.68 -5.76 -16.20
CA PHE A 71 -11.90 -6.55 -16.10
C PHE A 71 -12.36 -7.11 -17.46
N GLN A 72 -11.65 -6.78 -18.54
CA GLN A 72 -11.89 -7.39 -19.84
C GLN A 72 -11.34 -8.82 -19.86
N PRO A 73 -11.93 -9.74 -20.64
CA PRO A 73 -11.35 -11.06 -20.85
C PRO A 73 -9.89 -10.96 -21.33
N HIS A 74 -8.96 -11.54 -20.56
CA HIS A 74 -7.53 -11.53 -20.88
C HIS A 74 -6.88 -12.87 -20.53
N PHE A 75 -5.78 -13.20 -21.21
CA PHE A 75 -4.99 -14.39 -20.93
C PHE A 75 -3.81 -14.03 -20.03
N GLY A 76 -3.69 -14.72 -18.88
CA GLY A 76 -2.47 -14.75 -18.09
C GLY A 76 -1.56 -15.85 -18.60
N ILE A 77 -0.35 -15.52 -19.03
CA ILE A 77 0.67 -16.47 -19.49
C ILE A 77 1.88 -16.30 -18.59
N ASP A 78 2.38 -17.41 -18.04
CA ASP A 78 3.59 -17.47 -17.23
C ASP A 78 4.39 -18.74 -17.59
N GLU A 79 5.71 -18.67 -17.50
CA GLU A 79 6.61 -19.78 -17.83
C GLU A 79 7.43 -20.18 -16.60
N SER A 80 7.46 -21.48 -16.31
CA SER A 80 8.29 -22.08 -15.25
C SER A 80 9.64 -22.54 -15.83
N GLY A 81 10.59 -22.98 -15.00
CA GLY A 81 11.76 -23.74 -15.48
C GLY A 81 12.87 -22.95 -16.18
N LYS A 82 12.64 -21.67 -16.54
CA LYS A 82 13.63 -20.85 -17.27
C LYS A 82 14.96 -20.67 -16.53
N GLY A 83 14.93 -20.73 -15.20
CA GLY A 83 16.10 -20.61 -14.32
C GLY A 83 16.68 -21.94 -13.84
N ASP A 84 16.04 -23.06 -14.18
CA ASP A 84 16.45 -24.36 -13.68
C ASP A 84 17.53 -24.96 -14.60
N PHE A 85 18.60 -25.46 -13.98
CA PHE A 85 19.70 -26.09 -14.71
C PHE A 85 19.33 -27.49 -15.24
N PHE A 86 18.35 -28.15 -14.63
CA PHE A 86 17.81 -29.44 -15.07
C PHE A 86 16.28 -29.44 -15.00
N GLY A 87 15.64 -30.06 -15.99
CA GLY A 87 14.18 -30.14 -16.11
C GLY A 87 13.69 -29.55 -17.45
N PRO A 88 12.40 -29.74 -17.81
CA PRO A 88 11.79 -28.98 -18.90
C PRO A 88 11.59 -27.50 -18.51
N LEU A 89 11.31 -26.66 -19.51
CA LEU A 89 10.65 -25.37 -19.28
C LEU A 89 9.22 -25.61 -18.78
#